data_AF-A0A960WRG4-F1
#
_entry.id   AF-A0A960WRG4-F1
#
_cell.length_a   1.000
_cell.length_b   1.000
_cell.length_c   1.000
_cell.angle_alpha   90.00
_cell.angle_beta   90.00
_cell.angle_gamma   90.00
#
_symmetry.space_group_name_H-M   'P 1'
#
loop_
_entity.id
_entity.type
_entity.pdbx_description
1 polymer ?
#
loop_
_entity_poly.entity_id
_entity_poly.type
_entity_poly.pdbx_seq_one_letter_code
_entity_poly.pdbx_strand_id
1 'polypeptide(L)'
;MKPAFLAAFLLFASLVRAEEPKPEPPLDPTTGMKMAEGWELVRVHCTVCHSPQQYLRQKGTESTWTDTIRWMQGSAGLWPLDAETEKKIVTYLASNYGPDEAFRRAPIPGNLLPPNPYLTDTRAEFEEKKAAGLIPAAPQK
;
A
#
# COMPACT_ATOMS: atom_id res chain seq x y z
N MET A 1 0.62 56.80 29.18
CA MET A 1 -0.26 55.94 28.37
C MET A 1 0.59 55.12 27.40
N LYS A 2 0.34 53.79 27.37
CA LYS A 2 0.95 52.72 26.53
C LYS A 2 2.38 52.28 26.89
N PRO A 3 2.77 51.01 26.62
CA PRO A 3 1.98 49.77 26.69
C PRO A 3 2.72 48.62 27.42
N ALA A 4 2.02 47.90 28.29
CA ALA A 4 2.45 46.58 28.77
C ALA A 4 1.93 45.52 27.80
N PHE A 5 2.79 45.04 26.90
CA PHE A 5 2.56 43.82 26.11
C PHE A 5 3.88 43.08 25.95
N LEU A 6 4.25 42.31 26.97
CA LEU A 6 5.36 41.38 26.94
C LEU A 6 5.12 40.32 28.03
N ALA A 7 4.38 39.27 27.68
CA ALA A 7 4.46 37.93 28.30
C ALA A 7 3.22 37.10 27.94
N ALA A 8 3.13 36.59 26.71
CA ALA A 8 2.21 35.49 26.40
C ALA A 8 2.55 34.84 25.05
N PHE A 9 3.80 34.43 24.83
CA PHE A 9 4.16 33.65 23.63
C PHE A 9 5.26 32.60 23.89
N LEU A 10 5.30 32.03 25.10
CA LEU A 10 6.20 30.93 25.47
C LEU A 10 5.44 29.78 26.16
N LEU A 11 4.30 29.36 25.60
CA LEU A 11 3.53 28.22 26.13
C LEU A 11 3.03 27.25 25.05
N PHE A 12 3.52 27.33 23.81
CA PHE A 12 3.12 26.42 22.72
C PHE A 12 4.29 25.74 21.99
N ALA A 13 5.49 25.72 22.59
CA ALA A 13 6.68 25.11 21.96
C ALA A 13 6.92 23.63 22.31
N SER A 14 6.08 23.01 23.15
CA SER A 14 6.42 21.70 23.78
C SER A 14 5.56 20.51 23.39
N LEU A 15 4.76 20.55 22.31
CA LEU A 15 3.91 19.41 21.90
C LEU A 15 4.10 18.99 20.44
N VAL A 16 5.29 19.15 19.88
CA VAL A 16 5.70 18.36 18.71
C VAL A 16 6.75 17.36 19.18
N ARG A 17 6.28 16.24 19.72
CA ARG A 17 7.08 15.02 19.83
C ARG A 17 7.19 14.50 18.39
N ALA A 18 8.31 14.73 17.73
CA ALA A 18 8.64 14.00 16.52
C ALA A 18 8.63 12.51 16.90
N GLU A 19 7.75 11.71 16.29
CA GLU A 19 7.78 10.26 16.45
C GLU A 19 9.13 9.80 15.89
N GLU A 20 10.02 9.34 16.78
CA GLU A 20 11.31 8.81 16.34
C GLU A 20 11.04 7.59 15.45
N PRO A 21 11.70 7.48 14.28
CA PRO A 21 11.46 6.36 13.38
C PRO A 21 11.79 5.06 14.12
N LYS A 22 10.79 4.18 14.23
CA LYS A 22 10.95 2.87 14.85
C LYS A 22 12.13 2.16 14.19
N PRO A 23 13.10 1.63 14.96
CA PRO A 23 14.24 0.93 14.38
C PRO A 23 13.74 -0.24 13.52
N GLU A 24 14.22 -0.29 12.28
CA GLU A 24 13.83 -1.38 11.38
C GLU A 24 14.38 -2.72 11.89
N PRO A 25 13.57 -3.79 11.86
CA PRO A 25 14.03 -5.12 12.24
C PRO A 25 15.13 -5.61 11.28
N PRO A 26 16.10 -6.41 11.77
CA PRO A 26 17.14 -6.97 10.92
C PRO A 26 16.55 -7.90 9.85
N LEU A 27 17.26 -8.08 8.75
CA LEU A 27 16.84 -8.98 7.67
C LEU A 27 17.44 -10.37 7.85
N ASP A 28 16.64 -11.39 7.58
CA ASP A 28 17.12 -12.77 7.50
C ASP A 28 18.03 -12.91 6.26
N PRO A 29 19.28 -13.40 6.42
CA PRO A 29 20.27 -13.39 5.33
C PRO A 29 19.92 -14.35 4.18
N THR A 30 19.04 -15.33 4.42
CA THR A 30 18.67 -16.34 3.42
C THR A 30 17.48 -15.88 2.58
N THR A 31 16.49 -15.28 3.24
CA THR A 31 15.19 -14.96 2.65
C THR A 31 15.02 -13.48 2.33
N GLY A 32 15.76 -12.61 3.02
CA GLY A 32 15.59 -11.15 2.99
C GLY A 32 14.38 -10.65 3.77
N MET A 33 13.73 -11.50 4.57
CA MET A 33 12.56 -11.13 5.37
C MET A 33 12.96 -10.29 6.60
N LYS A 34 12.16 -9.27 6.92
CA LYS A 34 12.23 -8.55 8.20
C LYS A 34 11.99 -9.52 9.37
N MET A 35 12.97 -9.72 10.24
CA MET A 35 12.89 -10.60 11.42
C MET A 35 12.13 -9.93 12.57
N ALA A 36 10.83 -9.70 12.37
CA ALA A 36 9.89 -9.14 13.35
C ALA A 36 8.86 -10.18 13.78
N GLU A 37 8.14 -9.97 14.87
CA GLU A 37 7.16 -10.93 15.40
C GLU A 37 6.26 -11.55 14.31
N GLY A 38 6.21 -12.89 14.26
CA GLY A 38 5.42 -13.66 13.29
C GLY A 38 6.15 -14.02 11.99
N TRP A 39 7.36 -13.51 11.75
CA TRP A 39 8.09 -13.77 10.50
C TRP A 39 8.44 -15.24 10.28
N GLU A 40 8.71 -16.01 11.34
CA GLU A 40 9.05 -17.43 11.20
C GLU A 40 7.87 -18.25 10.67
N LEU A 41 6.64 -17.88 11.02
CA LEU A 41 5.43 -18.53 10.48
C LEU A 41 5.34 -18.30 8.97
N VAL A 42 5.57 -17.06 8.52
CA VAL A 42 5.61 -16.75 7.09
C VAL A 42 6.75 -17.50 6.40
N ARG A 43 7.94 -17.59 7.04
CA ARG A 43 9.06 -18.35 6.49
C ARG A 43 8.71 -19.82 6.34
N VAL A 44 8.08 -20.45 7.32
CA VAL A 44 7.74 -21.88 7.28
C VAL A 44 6.64 -22.17 6.25
N HIS A 45 5.63 -21.32 6.14
CA HIS A 45 4.46 -21.61 5.30
C HIS A 45 4.57 -21.06 3.86
N CYS A 46 5.26 -19.94 3.66
CA CYS A 46 5.19 -19.19 2.41
C CYS A 46 6.44 -19.34 1.51
N THR A 47 7.46 -20.09 1.94
CA THR A 47 8.67 -20.35 1.13
C THR A 47 8.75 -21.76 0.57
N VAL A 48 7.74 -22.58 0.81
CA VAL A 48 7.70 -23.99 0.36
C VAL A 48 7.46 -24.10 -1.14
N CYS A 49 6.69 -23.16 -1.71
CA CYS A 49 6.27 -23.24 -3.12
C CYS A 49 6.96 -22.22 -4.03
N HIS A 50 7.38 -21.07 -3.52
CA HIS A 50 8.02 -20.01 -4.30
C HIS A 50 8.98 -19.16 -3.44
N SER A 51 9.82 -18.37 -4.13
CA SER A 51 10.75 -17.46 -3.46
C SER A 51 10.04 -16.43 -2.58
N PRO A 52 10.61 -16.06 -1.41
CA PRO A 52 10.14 -14.94 -0.60
C PRO A 52 10.00 -13.63 -1.38
N GLN A 53 10.90 -13.43 -2.34
CA GLN A 53 10.99 -12.22 -3.14
C GLN A 53 9.71 -11.90 -3.90
N GLN A 54 8.85 -12.90 -4.16
CA GLN A 54 7.57 -12.68 -4.80
C GLN A 54 6.62 -11.83 -3.94
N TYR A 55 6.56 -12.06 -2.62
CA TYR A 55 5.69 -11.30 -1.73
C TYR A 55 6.40 -10.11 -1.07
N LEU A 56 7.73 -10.16 -0.88
CA LEU A 56 8.49 -9.04 -0.31
C LEU A 56 8.46 -7.76 -1.17
N ARG A 57 8.26 -7.91 -2.49
CA ARG A 57 8.09 -6.79 -3.42
C ARG A 57 6.65 -6.30 -3.53
N GLN A 58 5.70 -7.01 -2.95
CA GLN A 58 4.31 -6.64 -2.95
C GLN A 58 4.00 -5.85 -1.69
N LYS A 59 2.93 -5.06 -1.77
CA LYS A 59 2.43 -4.27 -0.65
C LYS A 59 0.94 -4.57 -0.51
N GLY A 60 0.46 -4.73 0.72
CA GLY A 60 -0.93 -5.14 0.95
C GLY A 60 -1.44 -4.76 2.34
N THR A 61 -2.71 -4.38 2.42
CA THR A 61 -3.43 -4.27 3.68
C THR A 61 -3.69 -5.66 4.28
N GLU A 62 -4.14 -5.74 5.53
CA GLU A 62 -4.58 -7.02 6.12
C GLU A 62 -5.62 -7.73 5.25
N SER A 63 -6.61 -6.98 4.71
CA SER A 63 -7.61 -7.55 3.80
C SER A 63 -6.98 -8.10 2.52
N THR A 64 -6.05 -7.36 1.91
CA THR A 64 -5.35 -7.79 0.68
C THR A 64 -4.58 -9.09 0.91
N TRP A 65 -3.85 -9.19 2.03
CA TRP A 65 -3.09 -10.40 2.37
C TRP A 65 -4.00 -11.57 2.73
N THR A 66 -5.11 -11.31 3.42
CA THR A 66 -6.14 -12.32 3.71
C THR A 66 -6.71 -12.90 2.42
N ASP A 67 -7.15 -12.04 1.49
CA ASP A 67 -7.68 -12.47 0.19
C ASP A 67 -6.65 -13.27 -0.61
N THR A 68 -5.38 -12.86 -0.54
CA THR A 68 -4.26 -13.57 -1.16
C THR A 68 -4.11 -14.99 -0.60
N ILE A 69 -4.14 -15.15 0.73
CA ILE A 69 -4.04 -16.47 1.37
C ILE A 69 -5.26 -17.33 1.01
N ARG A 70 -6.47 -16.76 0.98
CA ARG A 70 -7.68 -17.47 0.56
C ARG A 70 -7.59 -17.95 -0.88
N TRP A 71 -7.08 -17.11 -1.78
CA TRP A 71 -6.80 -17.52 -3.15
C TRP A 71 -5.76 -18.65 -3.21
N MET A 72 -4.68 -18.55 -2.43
CA MET A 72 -3.66 -19.60 -2.39
C MET A 72 -4.22 -20.94 -1.89
N GLN A 73 -5.10 -20.91 -0.89
CA GLN A 73 -5.77 -22.09 -0.37
C GLN A 73 -6.76 -22.71 -1.37
N GLY A 74 -7.50 -21.87 -2.11
CA GLY A 74 -8.47 -22.35 -3.08
C GLY A 74 -7.89 -22.78 -4.44
N SER A 75 -6.81 -22.13 -4.89
CA SER A 75 -6.30 -22.28 -6.27
C SER A 75 -4.83 -22.69 -6.36
N ALA A 76 -4.00 -22.33 -5.37
CA ALA A 76 -2.55 -22.53 -5.43
C ALA A 76 -2.04 -23.67 -4.52
N GLY A 77 -2.94 -24.40 -3.85
CA GLY A 77 -2.61 -25.58 -3.05
C GLY A 77 -2.01 -25.29 -1.68
N LEU A 78 -2.15 -24.06 -1.14
CA LEU A 78 -1.78 -23.80 0.25
C LEU A 78 -2.73 -24.58 1.18
N TRP A 79 -2.17 -25.33 2.11
CA TRP A 79 -2.97 -26.08 3.07
C TRP A 79 -3.80 -25.16 3.98
N PRO A 80 -4.87 -25.67 4.60
CA PRO A 80 -5.61 -24.93 5.61
C PRO A 80 -4.68 -24.52 6.76
N LEU A 81 -4.70 -23.24 7.08
CA LEU A 81 -4.05 -22.69 8.27
C LEU A 81 -5.11 -22.55 9.36
N ASP A 82 -4.76 -22.84 10.61
CA ASP A 82 -5.65 -22.50 11.71
C ASP A 82 -5.79 -20.97 11.85
N ALA A 83 -6.88 -20.54 12.48
CA ALA A 83 -7.23 -19.12 12.54
C ALA A 83 -6.18 -18.25 13.24
N GLU A 84 -5.46 -18.79 14.23
CA GLU A 84 -4.44 -18.04 14.96
C GLU A 84 -3.17 -17.87 14.12
N THR A 85 -2.71 -18.96 13.48
CA THR A 85 -1.56 -18.94 12.58
C THR A 85 -1.79 -17.99 11.41
N GLU A 86 -2.95 -18.08 10.75
CA GLU A 86 -3.27 -17.19 9.64
C GLU A 86 -3.30 -15.73 10.08
N LYS A 87 -3.92 -15.44 11.23
CA LYS A 87 -3.95 -14.08 11.78
C LYS A 87 -2.54 -13.54 12.01
N LYS A 88 -1.65 -14.32 12.62
CA LYS A 88 -0.25 -13.92 12.84
C LYS A 88 0.51 -13.66 11.53
N ILE A 89 0.30 -14.51 10.53
CA ILE A 89 0.89 -14.33 9.18
C ILE A 89 0.40 -13.03 8.54
N VAL A 90 -0.92 -12.80 8.54
CA VAL A 90 -1.53 -11.58 7.96
C VAL A 90 -1.06 -10.33 8.68
N THR A 91 -1.06 -10.33 10.02
CA THR A 91 -0.58 -9.20 10.82
C THR A 91 0.89 -8.89 10.53
N TYR A 92 1.75 -9.91 10.44
CA TYR A 92 3.16 -9.71 10.07
C TYR A 92 3.29 -9.09 8.66
N LEU A 93 2.59 -9.65 7.67
CA LEU A 93 2.66 -9.17 6.28
C LEU A 93 2.17 -7.74 6.15
N ALA A 94 1.04 -7.41 6.77
CA ALA A 94 0.48 -6.05 6.74
C ALA A 94 1.36 -5.05 7.50
N SER A 95 1.94 -5.43 8.64
CA SER A 95 2.76 -4.52 9.45
C SER A 95 4.12 -4.23 8.83
N ASN A 96 4.67 -5.17 8.07
CA ASN A 96 6.04 -5.07 7.52
C ASN A 96 6.07 -4.77 6.02
N TYR A 97 5.01 -5.17 5.30
CA TYR A 97 4.85 -5.01 3.85
C TYR A 97 3.47 -4.41 3.53
N GLY A 98 3.01 -3.49 4.39
CA GLY A 98 1.81 -2.68 4.18
C GLY A 98 2.01 -1.55 3.17
N PRO A 99 0.91 -0.96 2.66
CA PRO A 99 0.98 0.22 1.81
C PRO A 99 1.67 1.39 2.54
N ASP A 100 2.51 2.14 1.83
CA ASP A 100 3.10 3.41 2.26
C ASP A 100 2.50 4.59 1.46
N GLU A 101 2.92 5.83 1.75
CA GLU A 101 2.44 7.02 1.02
C GLU A 101 2.70 6.94 -0.50
N ALA A 102 3.72 6.17 -0.92
CA ALA A 102 4.08 5.95 -2.30
C ALA A 102 3.47 4.66 -2.90
N PHE A 103 2.53 4.01 -2.19
CA PHE A 103 1.99 2.70 -2.53
C PHE A 103 1.45 2.59 -3.96
N ARG A 104 0.89 3.67 -4.50
CA ARG A 104 0.50 3.73 -5.91
C ARG A 104 1.34 4.75 -6.66
N ARG A 105 1.95 4.30 -7.75
CA ARG A 105 2.59 5.18 -8.72
C ARG A 105 1.59 6.27 -9.15
N ALA A 106 2.03 7.52 -9.07
CA ALA A 106 1.26 8.63 -9.59
C ALA A 106 0.94 8.39 -11.08
N PRO A 107 -0.24 8.83 -11.57
CA PRO A 107 -0.53 8.82 -12.99
C PRO A 107 0.57 9.54 -13.77
N ILE A 108 0.91 9.02 -14.95
CA ILE A 108 1.87 9.68 -15.85
C ILE A 108 1.28 11.06 -16.21
N PRO A 109 2.03 12.16 -16.01
CA PRO A 109 1.60 13.49 -16.44
C PRO A 109 1.22 13.49 -17.92
N GLY A 110 0.13 14.19 -18.27
CA GLY A 110 -0.42 14.16 -19.63
C GLY A 110 0.58 14.58 -20.72
N ASN A 111 1.51 15.47 -20.39
CA ASN A 111 2.59 15.93 -21.29
C ASN A 111 3.68 14.88 -21.54
N LEU A 112 3.73 13.80 -20.77
CA LEU A 112 4.65 12.67 -20.93
C LEU A 112 3.96 11.46 -21.57
N LEU A 113 2.66 11.53 -21.86
CA LEU A 113 1.97 10.47 -22.58
C LEU A 113 2.36 10.54 -24.07
N PRO A 114 2.70 9.42 -24.72
CA PRO A 114 2.86 9.40 -26.16
C PRO A 114 1.50 9.72 -26.82
N PRO A 115 1.50 10.28 -28.05
CA PRO A 115 0.26 10.40 -28.81
C PRO A 115 -0.36 9.01 -28.96
N ASN A 116 -1.61 8.84 -28.50
CA ASN A 116 -2.29 7.57 -28.62
C ASN A 116 -2.66 7.33 -30.11
N PRO A 117 -2.10 6.30 -30.77
CA PRO A 117 -2.29 6.07 -32.19
C PRO A 117 -3.71 5.61 -32.56
N TYR A 118 -4.55 5.31 -31.56
CA TYR A 118 -5.93 4.86 -31.74
C TYR A 118 -6.97 5.96 -31.50
N LEU A 119 -6.55 7.22 -31.29
CA LEU A 119 -7.44 8.34 -30.93
C LEU A 119 -8.08 9.09 -32.09
N THR A 120 -7.88 8.79 -33.38
CA THR A 120 -8.50 9.67 -34.41
C THR A 120 -10.02 9.57 -34.41
N ASP A 121 -10.53 8.35 -34.52
CA ASP A 121 -11.97 8.14 -34.73
C ASP A 121 -12.69 8.00 -33.40
N THR A 122 -12.05 7.32 -32.44
CA THR A 122 -12.58 7.12 -31.08
C THR A 122 -12.65 8.41 -30.27
N ARG A 123 -11.74 9.38 -30.49
CA ARG A 123 -11.82 10.71 -29.86
C ARG A 123 -12.96 11.53 -30.47
N ALA A 124 -13.10 11.52 -31.79
CA ALA A 124 -14.18 12.22 -32.46
C ALA A 124 -15.55 11.70 -31.98
N GLU A 125 -15.71 10.37 -31.92
CA GLU A 125 -16.90 9.72 -31.39
C GLU A 125 -17.14 10.06 -29.90
N PHE A 126 -16.08 10.06 -29.07
CA PHE A 126 -16.18 10.45 -27.66
C PHE A 126 -16.62 11.91 -27.49
N GLU A 127 -16.03 12.84 -28.22
CA GLU A 127 -16.38 14.26 -28.15
C GLU A 127 -17.80 14.52 -28.69
N GLU A 128 -18.23 13.81 -29.74
CA GLU A 128 -19.62 13.85 -30.23
C GLU A 128 -20.59 13.34 -29.16
N LYS A 129 -20.33 12.16 -28.58
CA LYS A 129 -21.16 11.59 -27.52
C LYS A 129 -21.20 12.50 -26.29
N LYS A 130 -20.07 13.13 -25.95
CA LYS A 130 -19.99 14.09 -24.85
C LYS A 130 -20.79 15.36 -25.15
N ALA A 131 -20.68 15.91 -26.37
CA ALA A 131 -21.45 17.07 -26.81
C ALA A 131 -22.96 16.76 -26.86
N ALA A 132 -23.33 15.52 -27.18
CA ALA A 132 -24.69 15.01 -27.14
C ALA A 132 -25.20 14.65 -25.73
N GLY A 133 -24.37 14.81 -24.68
CA GLY A 133 -24.75 14.49 -23.30
C GLY A 133 -24.92 12.98 -23.02
N LEU A 134 -24.38 12.12 -23.90
CA LEU A 134 -24.48 10.66 -23.80
C LEU A 134 -23.38 10.03 -22.93
N ILE A 135 -22.45 10.84 -22.41
CA ILE A 135 -21.38 10.38 -21.51
C ILE A 135 -21.72 10.80 -20.08
N PRO A 136 -21.99 9.84 -19.18
CA PRO A 136 -22.29 10.15 -17.78
C PRO A 136 -21.07 10.81 -17.12
N ALA A 137 -21.33 11.81 -16.27
CA ALA A 137 -20.28 12.46 -15.49
C ALA A 137 -19.55 11.42 -14.62
N ALA A 138 -18.22 11.54 -14.56
CA ALA A 138 -17.44 10.69 -13.67
C ALA A 138 -17.91 10.92 -12.21
N PRO A 139 -18.08 9.85 -11.41
CA PRO A 139 -18.45 10.00 -10.01
C PRO A 139 -17.39 10.85 -9.31
N GLN A 140 -17.82 11.87 -8.57
CA GLN A 140 -16.92 12.62 -7.71
C GLN A 140 -16.53 11.71 -6.54
N LYS A 141 -15.22 11.55 -6.33
CA LYS A 141 -14.68 10.77 -5.22
C LYS A 141 -14.88 11.48 -3.89
#